data_AF-A0A450WYF9-F1
#
_entry.id   AF-A0A450WYF9-F1
#
_cell.length_a   1.000
_cell.length_b   1.000
_cell.length_c   1.000
_cell.angle_alpha   90.00
_cell.angle_beta   90.00
_cell.angle_gamma   90.00
#
_symmetry.space_group_name_H-M   'P 1'
#
loop_
_entity.id
_entity.type
_entity.pdbx_description
1 polymer ?
#
loop_
_entity_poly.entity_id
_entity_poly.type
_entity_poly.pdbx_seq_one_letter_code
_entity_poly.pdbx_strand_id
1 'polypeptide(L)'
;MHTTYHLNADELNLGFLDVLKTQFKHKTIGIAVWDAEQDETAYLLDNPANRARLLEAVENVANKRNLVSVDLGDMADEDRF
;
A
#
# COMPACT_ATOMS: atom_id res chain seq x y z
N MET A 1 5.78 12.89 4.17
CA MET A 1 5.12 13.00 2.86
C MET A 1 5.56 11.81 2.04
N HIS A 2 4.61 10.95 1.68
CA HIS A 2 4.82 9.76 0.86
C HIS A 2 4.22 10.04 -0.52
N THR A 3 5.01 9.89 -1.57
CA THR A 3 4.58 10.12 -2.96
C THR A 3 4.90 8.87 -3.76
N THR A 4 3.89 8.33 -4.45
CA THR A 4 4.02 7.16 -5.31
C THR A 4 3.77 7.56 -6.74
N TYR A 5 4.62 7.09 -7.65
CA TYR A 5 4.50 7.29 -9.08
C TYR A 5 4.29 5.93 -9.74
N HIS A 6 3.24 5.81 -10.57
CA HIS A 6 2.97 4.61 -11.37
C HIS A 6 3.24 4.98 -12.83
N LEU A 7 4.33 4.45 -13.38
CA LEU A 7 4.79 4.74 -14.74
C LEU A 7 5.53 3.53 -15.31
N ASN A 8 5.66 3.48 -16.63
CA ASN A 8 6.50 2.50 -17.27
C ASN A 8 7.98 2.80 -17.00
N ALA A 9 8.80 1.76 -16.84
CA ALA A 9 10.23 1.93 -16.58
C ALA A 9 10.95 2.70 -17.69
N ASP A 10 10.50 2.61 -18.94
CA ASP A 10 11.08 3.32 -20.10
C ASP A 10 10.86 4.85 -20.02
N GLU A 11 9.93 5.30 -19.18
CA GLU A 11 9.68 6.73 -18.93
C GLU A 11 10.67 7.32 -17.91
N LEU A 12 11.45 6.48 -17.21
CA LEU A 12 12.47 6.93 -16.27
C LEU A 12 13.67 7.52 -17.01
N ASN A 13 13.76 8.84 -17.01
CA ASN A 13 14.84 9.59 -17.63
C ASN A 13 15.48 10.61 -16.68
N LEU A 14 16.51 11.31 -17.16
CA LEU A 14 17.22 12.32 -16.36
C LEU A 14 16.30 13.46 -15.87
N GLY A 15 15.31 13.84 -16.67
CA GLY A 15 14.33 14.86 -16.28
C GLY A 15 13.47 14.41 -15.09
N PHE A 16 13.11 13.13 -15.02
CA PHE A 16 12.42 12.58 -13.85
C PHE A 16 13.28 12.67 -12.57
N LEU A 17 14.58 12.40 -12.68
CA LEU A 17 15.51 12.57 -11.56
C LEU A 17 15.63 14.03 -11.10
N ASP A 18 15.58 14.99 -12.02
CA ASP A 18 15.61 16.41 -11.69
C ASP A 18 14.35 16.85 -10.93
N VAL A 19 13.19 16.32 -11.33
CA VAL A 19 11.93 16.52 -10.60
C VAL A 19 12.02 15.95 -9.18
N LEU A 20 12.50 14.72 -9.02
CA LEU A 20 12.68 14.10 -7.69
C LEU A 20 13.61 14.92 -6.79
N LYS A 21 14.78 15.34 -7.30
CA LYS A 21 15.74 16.15 -6.54
C LYS A 21 15.17 17.51 -6.13
N THR A 22 14.37 18.12 -7.00
CA THR A 22 13.72 19.40 -6.73
C THR A 22 12.65 19.25 -5.65
N GLN A 23 11.80 18.22 -5.75
CA GLN A 23 10.69 17.99 -4.83
C GLN A 23 11.16 17.59 -3.43
N PHE A 24 12.21 16.78 -3.33
CA PHE A 24 12.75 16.27 -2.06
C PHE A 24 14.06 16.94 -1.65
N LYS A 25 14.27 18.20 -2.08
CA LYS A 25 15.50 18.94 -1.81
C LYS A 25 15.87 18.92 -0.31
N HIS A 26 17.14 18.64 -0.03
CA HIS A 26 17.71 18.55 1.33
C HIS A 26 17.13 17.44 2.21
N LYS A 27 16.46 16.43 1.64
CA LYS A 27 15.95 15.26 2.37
C LYS A 27 16.71 14.01 1.96
N THR A 28 16.95 13.13 2.93
CA THR A 28 17.31 11.74 2.63
C THR A 28 16.06 11.02 2.13
N ILE A 29 16.14 10.41 0.95
CA ILE A 29 15.04 9.65 0.35
C ILE A 29 15.41 8.18 0.22
N GLY A 30 14.42 7.30 0.38
CA GLY A 30 14.48 5.90 -0.05
C GLY A 30 13.69 5.74 -1.34
N ILE A 31 14.17 4.89 -2.25
CA ILE A 31 13.48 4.53 -3.50
C ILE A 31 13.15 3.05 -3.44
N ALA A 32 11.88 2.71 -3.61
CA ALA A 32 11.42 1.35 -3.83
C ALA A 32 10.92 1.23 -5.28
N VAL A 33 11.33 0.18 -5.98
CA VAL A 33 10.91 -0.12 -7.35
C VAL A 33 10.34 -1.53 -7.36
N TRP A 34 9.15 -1.68 -7.92
CA TRP A 34 8.46 -2.97 -8.05
C TRP A 34 7.73 -3.01 -9.40
N ASP A 35 7.34 -4.21 -9.82
CA ASP A 35 6.50 -4.37 -11.00
C ASP A 35 5.09 -3.88 -10.65
N ALA A 36 4.69 -2.76 -11.25
CA ALA A 36 3.43 -2.11 -10.93
C ALA A 36 2.23 -2.83 -11.59
N GLU A 37 2.49 -3.74 -12.53
CA GLU A 37 1.47 -4.64 -13.11
C GLU A 37 1.30 -5.92 -12.29
N GLN A 38 2.04 -6.09 -11.19
CA GLN A 38 1.88 -7.23 -10.30
C GLN A 38 0.45 -7.24 -9.75
N ASP A 39 -0.36 -8.18 -10.21
CA ASP A 39 -1.73 -8.36 -9.77
C ASP A 39 -1.74 -8.63 -8.25
N GLU A 40 -2.16 -7.64 -7.47
CA GLU A 40 -2.24 -7.73 -6.02
C GLU A 40 -3.13 -8.91 -5.57
N THR A 41 -4.13 -9.27 -6.38
CA THR A 41 -4.98 -10.46 -6.13
C THR A 41 -4.16 -11.73 -6.31
N ALA A 42 -3.37 -11.82 -7.39
CA ALA A 42 -2.46 -12.94 -7.60
C ALA A 42 -1.45 -13.05 -6.45
N TYR A 43 -0.86 -11.94 -6.00
CA TYR A 43 0.05 -11.90 -4.86
C TYR A 43 -0.60 -12.39 -3.55
N LEU A 44 -1.81 -11.91 -3.23
CA LEU A 44 -2.53 -12.34 -2.02
C LEU A 44 -2.92 -13.82 -2.05
N LEU A 45 -3.16 -14.36 -3.25
CA LEU A 45 -3.56 -15.76 -3.44
C LEU A 45 -2.37 -16.72 -3.58
N ASP A 46 -1.19 -16.24 -3.95
CA ASP A 46 0.00 -17.06 -4.18
C ASP A 46 0.56 -17.68 -2.89
N ASN A 47 0.52 -16.92 -1.78
CA ASN A 47 0.90 -17.45 -0.46
C ASN A 47 -0.27 -18.23 0.18
N PRO A 48 -0.14 -19.54 0.46
CA PRO A 48 -1.23 -20.35 1.02
C PRO A 48 -1.78 -19.83 2.35
N ALA A 49 -0.93 -19.26 3.19
CA ALA A 49 -1.34 -18.69 4.47
C ALA A 49 -2.14 -17.40 4.29
N ASN A 50 -1.71 -16.52 3.37
CA ASN A 50 -2.45 -15.29 3.06
C ASN A 50 -3.79 -15.60 2.39
N ARG A 51 -3.79 -16.54 1.45
CA ARG A 51 -5.00 -17.03 0.79
C ARG A 51 -6.02 -17.57 1.78
N ALA A 52 -5.60 -18.42 2.73
CA ALA A 52 -6.48 -18.99 3.74
C ALA A 52 -7.11 -17.88 4.61
N ARG A 53 -6.29 -16.94 5.10
CA ARG A 53 -6.75 -15.81 5.91
C ARG A 53 -7.72 -14.90 5.16
N LEU A 54 -7.45 -14.62 3.89
CA LEU A 54 -8.31 -13.78 3.05
C LEU A 54 -9.68 -14.43 2.85
N LEU A 55 -9.71 -15.72 2.50
CA LEU A 55 -10.95 -16.44 2.25
C LEU A 55 -11.80 -16.59 3.54
N GLU A 56 -11.16 -16.83 4.68
CA GLU A 56 -11.84 -16.86 5.98
C GLU A 56 -12.45 -15.48 6.32
N ALA A 57 -11.72 -14.40 6.07
CA ALA A 57 -12.24 -13.04 6.29
C ALA A 57 -13.47 -12.75 5.41
N VAL A 58 -13.44 -13.17 4.13
CA VAL A 58 -14.60 -13.05 3.22
C VAL A 58 -15.80 -13.83 3.75
N GLU A 59 -15.61 -15.06 4.25
CA GLU A 59 -16.68 -15.86 4.83
C GLU A 59 -17.27 -15.20 6.10
N ASN A 60 -16.41 -14.68 6.96
CA ASN A 60 -16.81 -13.97 8.19
C ASN A 60 -17.69 -12.76 7.86
N VAL A 61 -17.31 -11.95 6.87
CA VAL A 61 -18.10 -10.78 6.41
C VAL A 61 -19.43 -11.22 5.82
N ALA A 62 -19.43 -12.20 4.91
CA ALA A 62 -20.65 -12.68 4.26
C ALA A 62 -21.69 -13.21 5.26
N ASN A 63 -21.22 -13.83 6.34
CA ASN A 63 -22.08 -14.41 7.38
C ASN A 63 -22.26 -13.50 8.61
N LYS A 64 -21.68 -12.29 8.60
CA LYS A 64 -21.70 -11.36 9.75
C LYS A 64 -21.20 -12.00 11.05
N ARG A 65 -20.17 -12.85 10.96
CA ARG A 65 -19.53 -13.53 12.11
C ARG A 65 -18.17 -12.91 12.36
N ASN A 66 -17.73 -12.91 13.62
CA ASN A 66 -16.38 -12.47 14.02
C ASN A 66 -16.01 -11.06 13.54
N LEU A 67 -17.00 -10.15 13.43
CA LEU A 67 -16.78 -8.77 13.04
C LEU A 67 -16.68 -7.89 14.30
N VAL A 68 -15.70 -6.99 14.31
CA VAL A 68 -15.58 -5.93 15.32
C VAL A 68 -16.01 -4.63 14.67
N SER A 69 -16.98 -3.95 15.28
CA SER A 69 -17.35 -2.60 14.86
C SER A 69 -16.39 -1.61 15.49
N VAL A 70 -15.79 -0.75 14.68
CA VAL A 70 -14.87 0.28 15.12
C VAL A 70 -15.46 1.63 14.75
N ASP A 71 -15.61 2.52 15.72
CA ASP A 71 -15.90 3.93 15.45
C ASP A 71 -14.59 4.62 15.06
N LEU A 72 -14.54 5.16 13.84
CA LEU A 72 -13.35 5.82 13.33
C LEU A 72 -13.12 7.20 13.99
N GLY A 73 -14.13 7.73 14.69
CA GLY A 73 -13.99 8.94 15.52
C GLY A 73 -13.13 8.71 16.76
N ASP A 74 -13.21 7.52 17.36
CA ASP A 74 -12.46 7.17 18.58
C ASP A 74 -10.96 6.94 18.31
N MET A 75 -10.58 6.65 17.05
CA MET A 75 -9.19 6.41 16.65
C MET A 75 -8.38 7.69 16.41
N ALA A 76 -9.03 8.85 16.32
CA ALA A 76 -8.35 10.13 16.07
C ALA A 76 -7.65 10.73 17.31
N ASP A 77 -7.89 10.16 18.50
CA ASP A 77 -7.34 10.64 19.77
C ASP A 77 -6.08 9.87 20.24
N GLU A 78 -5.71 8.76 19.60
CA GLU A 78 -4.55 7.95 19.99
C GLU A 78 -3.19 8.44 19.43
N ASP A 79 -3.18 9.34 18.44
CA ASP A 79 -1.94 9.96 17.89
C ASP A 79 -1.40 11.14 18.75
N ARG A 80 -1.86 11.25 20.00
CA ARG A 80 -1.56 12.37 20.93
C ARG A 80 -0.76 11.97 22.18
N PHE A 81 0.13 10.98 22.11
CA PHE A 81 1.11 10.73 23.18
C PHE A 81 2.48 10.30 22.64
#